data_AF-A0A2H9SNU8-F1
#
_entry.id   AF-A0A2H9SNU8-F1
#
_cell.length_a   1.000
_cell.length_b   1.000
_cell.length_c   1.000
_cell.angle_alpha   90.00
_cell.angle_beta   90.00
_cell.angle_gamma   90.00
#
_symmetry.space_group_name_H-M   'P 1'
#
loop_
_entity.id
_entity.type
_entity.pdbx_description
1 polymer ?
#
loop_
_entity_poly.entity_id
_entity_poly.type
_entity_poly.pdbx_seq_one_letter_code
_entity_poly.pdbx_strand_id
1 'polypeptide(L)' 'MKNRDASQIKKELAKKHACYVLITCDPPSSDGNMQVCMSYEGDATLAAYLLRGAQNFMEEQDEHMEGFSQNNLRIVE' A
#
# COMPACT_ATOMS: atom_id res chain seq x y z
N MET A 1 -4.30 -18.98 -5.32
CA MET A 1 -4.70 -18.35 -4.05
C MET A 1 -6.21 -18.22 -4.05
N LYS A 2 -6.92 -18.61 -2.97
CA LYS A 2 -8.36 -18.33 -2.85
C LYS A 2 -8.52 -16.81 -2.81
N ASN A 3 -9.17 -16.21 -3.80
CA ASN A 3 -9.53 -14.79 -3.81
C ASN A 3 -10.36 -14.52 -2.55
N ARG A 4 -9.73 -14.00 -1.50
CA ARG A 4 -10.47 -13.40 -0.40
C ARG A 4 -11.02 -12.11 -0.95
N ASP A 5 -12.34 -12.03 -1.00
CA ASP A 5 -13.05 -10.82 -1.37
C ASP A 5 -12.54 -9.66 -0.51
N ALA A 6 -12.16 -8.54 -1.13
CA ALA A 6 -11.58 -7.38 -0.43
C ALA A 6 -12.48 -6.90 0.72
N SER A 7 -13.79 -7.14 0.61
CA SER A 7 -14.78 -6.89 1.67
C SER A 7 -14.55 -7.71 2.95
N GLN A 8 -14.06 -8.95 2.85
CA GLN A 8 -13.74 -9.78 4.01
C GLN A 8 -12.47 -9.30 4.71
N ILE A 9 -11.47 -8.88 3.95
CA ILE A 9 -10.22 -8.32 4.50
C ILE A 9 -10.53 -7.05 5.29
N LYS A 10 -11.31 -6.13 4.72
CA LYS A 10 -11.75 -4.91 5.41
C LYS A 10 -12.51 -5.23 6.70
N LYS A 11 -13.44 -6.19 6.68
CA LYS A 11 -14.19 -6.62 7.88
C LYS A 11 -13.32 -7.19 9.00
N GLU A 12 -12.25 -7.91 8.67
CA GLU A 12 -11.36 -8.46 9.69
C GLU A 12 -10.43 -7.38 10.27
N LEU A 13 -9.96 -6.45 9.43
CA LEU A 13 -9.11 -5.35 9.87
C LEU A 13 -9.85 -4.32 10.74
N ALA A 14 -11.14 -4.08 10.46
CA ALA A 14 -11.97 -3.13 11.21
C ALA A 14 -12.19 -3.54 12.70
N LYS A 15 -12.02 -4.81 13.05
CA LYS A 15 -12.41 -5.31 14.39
C LYS A 15 -11.38 -5.08 15.49
N LYS A 16 -10.10 -4.81 15.17
CA LYS A 16 -9.00 -4.93 16.15
C LYS A 16 -7.89 -3.88 16.06
N HIS A 17 -7.98 -2.92 15.15
CA HIS A 17 -6.90 -1.97 14.90
C HIS A 17 -7.37 -0.53 15.09
N ALA A 18 -6.53 0.30 15.72
CA ALA A 18 -6.79 1.73 15.88
C ALA A 18 -6.69 2.49 14.53
N CYS A 19 -5.90 1.97 13.60
CA CYS A 19 -5.76 2.46 12.24
C CYS A 19 -5.16 1.36 11.36
N TYR A 20 -5.56 1.29 10.09
CA TYR A 20 -4.89 0.48 9.09
C TYR A 20 -4.90 1.16 7.72
N VAL A 21 -3.92 0.81 6.89
CA VAL A 21 -3.87 1.17 5.47
C VAL A 21 -3.76 -0.13 4.67
N LEU A 22 -4.65 -0.29 3.70
CA LEU A 22 -4.66 -1.41 2.76
C LEU A 22 -4.28 -0.88 1.38
N ILE A 23 -3.15 -1.35 0.87
CA ILE A 23 -2.67 -1.07 -0.49
C ILE A 23 -2.78 -2.37 -1.28
N THR A 24 -3.46 -2.33 -2.42
CA THR A 24 -3.61 -3.47 -3.32
C THR A 24 -3.20 -3.06 -4.72
N CYS A 25 -2.50 -3.97 -5.40
CA CYS A 25 -2.13 -3.83 -6.80
C CYS A 25 -2.74 -4.96 -7.61
N ASP A 26 -3.37 -4.61 -8.72
CA ASP A 26 -3.78 -5.60 -9.70
C ASP A 26 -2.58 -6.06 -10.54
N PRO A 27 -2.69 -7.22 -11.23
CA PRO A 27 -1.66 -7.62 -12.18
C PRO A 27 -1.41 -6.51 -13.23
N PRO A 28 -0.18 -6.36 -13.73
CA PRO A 28 0.11 -5.42 -14.80
C PRO A 28 -0.81 -5.64 -16.00
N SER A 29 -1.37 -4.57 -16.56
CA SER A 29 -2.09 -4.62 -17.83
C SER A 29 -1.14 -4.82 -19.01
N SER A 30 -1.69 -5.10 -20.19
CA SER A 30 -0.90 -5.40 -21.40
C SER A 30 -0.04 -4.23 -21.89
N ASP A 31 -0.33 -3.00 -21.43
CA ASP A 31 0.46 -1.79 -21.67
C ASP A 31 1.53 -1.54 -20.59
N GLY A 32 1.67 -2.45 -19.61
CA GLY A 32 2.63 -2.35 -18.52
C GLY A 32 2.18 -1.48 -17.34
N ASN A 33 0.99 -0.88 -17.41
CA ASN A 33 0.44 -0.12 -16.29
C ASN A 33 -0.05 -1.05 -15.17
N MET A 34 -0.09 -0.53 -13.94
CA MET A 34 -0.58 -1.27 -12.78
C MET A 34 -1.62 -0.40 -12.06
N GLN A 35 -2.79 -0.97 -11.81
CA GLN A 35 -3.80 -0.29 -11.00
C GLN A 35 -3.47 -0.50 -9.53
N VAL A 36 -3.24 0.61 -8.83
CA VAL A 36 -3.00 0.64 -7.38
C VAL A 36 -4.19 1.28 -6.71
N CYS A 37 -4.76 0.59 -5.73
CA CYS A 37 -5.85 1.09 -4.90
C CYS A 37 -5.39 1.17 -3.45
N MET A 38 -5.66 2.32 -2.80
CA MET A 38 -5.42 2.52 -1.37
C MET A 38 -6.75 2.73 -0.65
N SER A 39 -6.91 2.11 0.51
CA SER A 39 -8.01 2.36 1.44
C SER A 39 -7.45 2.43 2.85
N TYR A 40 -8.03 3.27 3.71
CA TYR A 40 -7.66 3.32 5.12
C TYR A 40 -8.91 3.42 6.00
N GLU A 41 -8.75 3.02 7.26
CA GLU A 41 -9.75 3.19 8.30
C GLU A 41 -9.04 3.61 9.59
N GLY A 42 -9.69 4.49 10.36
CA GLY A 42 -9.10 5.13 11.53
C GLY A 42 -8.82 6.61 11.29
N ASP A 43 -7.97 7.20 12.14
CA ASP A 43 -7.60 8.60 12.04
C ASP A 43 -6.69 8.88 10.84
N ALA A 44 -7.02 9.92 10.07
CA ALA A 44 -6.27 10.28 8.86
C ALA A 44 -4.83 10.71 9.16
N THR A 45 -4.59 11.38 10.29
CA THR A 45 -3.23 11.79 10.70
C THR A 45 -2.39 10.57 11.04
N LEU A 46 -2.97 9.60 11.76
CA LEU A 46 -2.28 8.35 12.07
C LEU A 46 -2.01 7.52 10.80
N ALA A 47 -2.95 7.45 9.86
CA ALA A 47 -2.74 6.78 8.57
C ALA A 47 -1.59 7.43 7.78
N ALA A 48 -1.55 8.77 7.71
CA ALA A 48 -0.47 9.50 7.05
C ALA A 48 0.88 9.30 7.74
N TYR A 49 0.90 9.25 9.08
CA TYR A 49 2.11 8.95 9.84
C TYR A 49 2.65 7.56 9.54
N LEU A 50 1.78 6.54 9.49
CA LEU A 50 2.16 5.17 9.14
C LEU A 50 2.72 5.09 7.71
N LEU A 51 2.06 5.73 6.74
CA LEU A 51 2.51 5.76 5.36
C LEU A 51 3.89 6.42 5.21
N ARG A 52 4.09 7.57 5.87
CA ARG A 52 5.37 8.27 5.84
C ARG A 52 6.49 7.43 6.45
N GLY A 53 6.23 6.77 7.57
CA GLY A 53 7.20 5.86 8.19
C GLY A 53 7.55 4.68 7.27
N ALA A 54 6.56 4.10 6.60
CA ALA A 54 6.77 3.02 5.64
C ALA A 54 7.59 3.48 4.41
N GLN A 55 7.27 4.66 3.85
CA GLN A 55 8.01 5.24 2.73
C GLN A 55 9.48 5.45 3.08
N ASN A 56 9.76 6.13 4.20
CA ASN A 56 11.14 6.36 4.65
C ASN A 56 11.91 5.05 4.82
N PHE A 57 11.28 4.03 5.41
CA PHE A 57 11.93 2.72 5.61
C PHE A 57 12.24 2.01 4.29
N MET A 58 11.38 2.14 3.27
CA MET A 58 11.63 1.55 1.95
C MET A 58 12.73 2.30 1.21
N GLU A 59 12.75 3.64 1.28
CA GLU A 59 13.80 4.47 0.70
C GLU A 59 15.18 4.16 1.30
N GLU A 60 15.27 4.02 2.63
CA GLU A 60 16.49 3.60 3.33
C GLU A 60 16.96 2.20 2.88
N GLN A 61 16.04 1.29 2.56
CA GLN A 61 16.41 -0.03 2.01
C GLN A 61 16.86 0.06 0.54
N ASP A 62 16.25 0.93 -0.26
CA ASP A 62 16.61 1.12 -1.67
C ASP A 62 18.02 1.72 -1.81
N GLU A 63 18.46 2.60 -0.91
CA GLU A 63 19.85 3.09 -0.85
C GLU A 63 20.86 1.96 -0.55
N HIS A 64 20.43 0.88 0.11
CA HIS A 64 21.22 -0.33 0.31
C HIS A 64 21.06 -1.37 -0.80
N MET A 65 20.17 -1.12 -1.76
CA MET A 65 19.76 -2.05 -2.82
C MET A 65 19.90 -1.41 -4.22
N GLU A 66 20.93 -0.59 -4.43
CA GLU A 66 21.32 -0.09 -5.76
C GLU A 66 21.63 -1.28 -6.71
N GLY A 67 20.58 -1.76 -7.38
CA GLY A 67 20.65 -2.89 -8.30
C GLY A 67 19.35 -3.19 -9.06
N PHE A 68 18.16 -2.77 -8.60
CA PHE A 68 16.91 -3.02 -9.33
C PHE A 68 16.03 -1.78 -9.48
N SER A 69 16.20 -1.15 -10.65
CA SER A 69 15.27 -0.37 -11.47
C SER A 69 14.01 0.25 -10.81
N GLN A 70 14.09 1.58 -10.70
CA GLN A 70 13.03 2.60 -10.60
C GLN A 70 11.61 2.14 -10.98
N ASN A 71 10.68 2.16 -10.03
CA ASN A 71 9.26 2.35 -10.29
C ASN A 71 8.74 3.52 -9.44
N ASN A 72 8.51 4.65 -10.11
CA ASN A 72 7.98 5.88 -9.50
C ASN A 72 6.53 5.66 -9.05
N LEU A 73 6.30 5.42 -7.76
CA LEU A 73 4.97 5.40 -7.18
C LEU A 73 4.48 6.85 -7.00
N ARG A 74 3.75 7.39 -7.98
CA ARG A 74 3.00 8.64 -7.82
C ARG A 74 1.67 8.34 -7.13
N ILE A 75 1.52 8.82 -5.90
CA ILE A 75 0.23 8.90 -5.22
C ILE A 75 -0.55 10.04 -5.89
N VAL A 76 -1.67 9.71 -6.52
CA VAL A 76 -2.60 10.68 -7.11
C VAL A 76 -3.68 10.96 -6.07
N GLU A 77 -3.90 12.23 -5.74
CA GLU A 77 -4.95 12.71 -4.83
C GLU A 77 -6.37 12.48 -5.37
#